data_AF-A0A9W9YEQ1-F1
#
_entry.id   AF-A0A9W9YEQ1-F1
#
_cell.length_a   1.000
_cell.length_b   1.000
_cell.length_c   1.000
_cell.angle_alpha   90.00
_cell.angle_beta   90.00
_cell.angle_gamma   90.00
#
_symmetry.space_group_name_H-M   'P 1'
#
loop_
_entity.id
_entity.type
_entity.pdbx_description
1 polymer ?
#
loop_
_entity_poly.entity_id
_entity_poly.type
_entity_poly.pdbx_seq_one_letter_code
_entity_poly.pdbx_strand_id
1 'polypeptide(L)'
;MDQHANAWSRCLNSCLLTLATATLSFQKMGEQSVKEEVLESKEGATYFSAIVEIYRVTLRIKASITKSAPNNTKLKNIHQEIESTWKNIANFLSGSAILPSWSSLDFTMHHVSATEDGSVACGICLLNVDKSTPGTSKQGEGKLMYGGRQYHSSCANFWCNRVDSVLPSLLPMDSLI
;
A
#
# COMPACT_ATOMS: atom_id res chain seq x y z
N MET A 1 13.04 4.30 16.09
CA MET A 1 11.68 4.92 16.07
C MET A 1 11.60 6.07 15.07
N ASP A 2 12.52 7.04 15.09
CA ASP A 2 12.52 8.16 14.13
C ASP A 2 12.77 7.75 12.67
N GLN A 3 13.63 6.76 12.42
CA GLN A 3 13.88 6.25 11.07
C GLN A 3 12.63 5.63 10.44
N HIS A 4 11.90 4.79 11.19
CA HIS A 4 10.63 4.20 10.77
C HIS A 4 9.59 5.28 10.46
N ALA A 5 9.39 6.21 11.38
CA ALA A 5 8.42 7.28 11.21
C ALA A 5 8.76 8.18 10.01
N ASN A 6 10.04 8.47 9.76
CA ASN A 6 10.49 9.23 8.59
C ASN A 6 10.20 8.45 7.29
N ALA A 7 10.63 7.19 7.21
CA ALA A 7 10.43 6.35 6.03
C ALA A 7 8.94 6.16 5.70
N TRP A 8 8.12 5.84 6.71
CA TRP A 8 6.68 5.72 6.54
C TRP A 8 6.03 7.04 6.14
N SER A 9 6.41 8.16 6.76
CA SER A 9 5.86 9.47 6.37
C SER A 9 6.19 9.82 4.92
N ARG A 10 7.43 9.56 4.45
CA ARG A 10 7.81 9.78 3.06
C ARG A 10 6.99 8.91 2.11
N CYS A 11 6.89 7.61 2.40
CA CYS A 11 6.13 6.68 1.59
C CYS A 11 4.64 7.05 1.51
N LEU A 12 4.00 7.29 2.66
CA LEU A 12 2.58 7.63 2.73
C LEU A 12 2.25 8.95 2.05
N ASN A 13 3.06 10.00 2.23
CA ASN A 13 2.86 11.27 1.51
C ASN A 13 2.96 11.08 -0.01
N SER A 14 3.90 10.26 -0.47
CA SER A 14 4.01 9.95 -1.89
C SER A 14 2.82 9.13 -2.40
N CYS A 15 2.29 8.20 -1.60
CA CYS A 15 1.05 7.47 -1.92
C CYS A 15 -0.11 8.46 -2.03
N LEU A 16 -0.29 9.33 -1.02
CA LEU A 16 -1.34 10.33 -0.99
C LEU A 16 -1.31 11.22 -2.23
N LEU A 17 -0.14 11.74 -2.61
CA LEU A 17 0.01 12.53 -3.83
C LEU A 17 -0.42 11.76 -5.08
N THR A 18 -0.04 10.49 -5.18
CA THR A 18 -0.40 9.63 -6.33
C THR A 18 -1.91 9.39 -6.38
N LEU A 19 -2.54 9.06 -5.24
CA LEU A 19 -3.98 8.84 -5.14
C LEU A 19 -4.78 10.13 -5.41
N ALA A 20 -4.30 11.27 -4.90
CA ALA A 20 -4.92 12.57 -5.14
C ALA A 20 -4.83 12.97 -6.63
N THR A 21 -3.69 12.72 -7.27
CA THR A 21 -3.51 12.95 -8.71
C THR A 21 -4.46 12.08 -9.54
N ALA A 22 -4.62 10.81 -9.17
CA ALA A 22 -5.59 9.93 -9.81
C ALA A 22 -7.02 10.45 -9.63
N THR A 23 -7.37 10.91 -8.42
CA THR A 23 -8.68 11.49 -8.11
C THR A 23 -8.99 12.70 -8.99
N LEU A 24 -8.05 13.62 -9.12
CA LEU A 24 -8.20 14.80 -9.99
C LEU A 24 -8.34 14.44 -11.48
N SER A 25 -7.80 13.30 -11.90
CA SER A 25 -7.83 12.87 -13.31
C SER A 25 -9.22 12.39 -13.71
N PHE A 26 -9.89 11.59 -12.87
CA PHE A 26 -11.24 11.10 -13.18
C PHE A 26 -12.36 12.03 -12.72
N GLN A 27 -12.12 12.97 -11.79
CA GLN A 27 -13.13 14.01 -11.49
C GLN A 27 -13.47 14.89 -12.69
N LYS A 28 -12.56 14.96 -13.68
CA LYS A 28 -12.81 15.63 -14.96
C LYS A 28 -13.69 14.80 -15.91
N MET A 29 -13.90 13.52 -15.62
CA MET A 29 -14.77 12.62 -16.37
C MET A 29 -16.19 12.75 -15.80
N GLY A 30 -17.00 13.62 -16.41
CA GLY A 30 -18.36 13.90 -15.93
C GLY A 30 -19.42 12.90 -16.38
N GLU A 31 -19.15 12.13 -17.44
CA GLU A 31 -20.13 11.22 -18.04
C GLU A 31 -19.93 9.76 -17.59
N GLN A 32 -21.02 9.10 -17.23
CA GLN A 32 -21.02 7.72 -16.76
C GLN A 32 -20.57 6.72 -17.84
N SER A 33 -20.94 6.96 -19.10
CA SER A 33 -20.49 6.18 -20.27
C SER A 33 -18.97 6.19 -20.41
N VAL A 34 -18.35 7.37 -20.26
CA VAL A 34 -16.89 7.53 -20.33
C VAL A 34 -16.21 6.78 -19.18
N LYS A 35 -16.79 6.82 -17.97
CA LYS A 35 -16.29 6.04 -16.83
C LYS A 35 -16.27 4.54 -17.15
N GLU A 36 -17.37 4.00 -17.69
CA GLU A 36 -17.47 2.58 -18.03
C GLU A 36 -16.45 2.18 -19.10
N GLU A 37 -16.35 2.97 -20.18
CA GLU A 37 -15.37 2.74 -21.25
C GLU A 37 -13.93 2.72 -20.73
N VAL A 38 -13.57 3.68 -19.86
CA VAL A 38 -12.23 3.73 -19.27
C VAL A 38 -11.97 2.50 -18.40
N LEU A 39 -12.92 2.10 -17.56
CA LEU A 39 -12.75 0.96 -16.64
C LEU A 39 -12.72 -0.40 -17.36
N GLU A 40 -13.37 -0.50 -18.51
CA GLU A 40 -13.37 -1.71 -19.35
C GLU A 40 -12.17 -1.78 -20.29
N SER A 41 -11.54 -0.64 -20.60
CA SER A 41 -10.30 -0.61 -21.37
C SER A 41 -9.16 -1.32 -20.63
N LYS A 42 -8.26 -1.95 -21.39
CA LYS A 42 -7.08 -2.63 -20.82
C LYS A 42 -6.18 -1.66 -20.06
N GLU A 43 -5.95 -0.48 -20.64
CA GLU A 43 -5.09 0.57 -20.09
C GLU A 43 -5.68 1.14 -18.81
N GLY A 44 -6.98 1.45 -18.80
CA GLY A 44 -7.67 1.96 -17.61
C GLY A 44 -7.75 0.91 -16.51
N ALA A 45 -8.10 -0.34 -16.84
CA ALA A 45 -8.10 -1.44 -15.87
C ALA A 45 -6.71 -1.65 -15.25
N THR A 46 -5.65 -1.60 -16.05
CA THR A 46 -4.26 -1.70 -15.58
C THR A 46 -3.90 -0.53 -14.66
N TYR A 47 -4.23 0.70 -15.07
CA TYR A 47 -3.97 1.91 -14.30
C TYR A 47 -4.67 1.86 -12.93
N PHE A 48 -5.97 1.59 -12.91
CA PHE A 48 -6.73 1.57 -11.65
C PHE A 48 -6.37 0.37 -10.76
N SER A 49 -5.98 -0.77 -11.34
CA SER A 49 -5.40 -1.88 -10.56
C SER A 49 -4.10 -1.46 -9.88
N ALA A 50 -3.25 -0.66 -10.54
CA ALA A 50 -2.05 -0.11 -9.91
C ALA A 50 -2.41 0.89 -8.79
N ILE A 51 -3.44 1.71 -8.97
CA ILE A 51 -3.97 2.62 -7.92
C ILE A 51 -4.46 1.84 -6.69
N VAL A 52 -5.19 0.73 -6.90
CA VAL A 52 -5.60 -0.18 -5.82
C VAL A 52 -4.38 -0.74 -5.08
N GLU A 53 -3.35 -1.17 -5.80
CA GLU A 53 -2.14 -1.72 -5.16
C GLU A 53 -1.37 -0.65 -4.36
N ILE A 54 -1.32 0.60 -4.84
CA ILE A 54 -0.75 1.72 -4.10
C ILE A 54 -1.53 1.94 -2.79
N TYR A 55 -2.86 1.88 -2.84
CA TYR A 55 -3.68 1.95 -1.62
C TYR A 55 -3.39 0.78 -0.67
N ARG A 56 -3.24 -0.45 -1.17
CA ARG A 56 -2.82 -1.62 -0.36
C ARG A 56 -1.47 -1.39 0.31
N VAL A 57 -0.49 -0.76 -0.35
CA VAL A 57 0.79 -0.39 0.28
C VAL A 57 0.57 0.52 1.49
N THR A 58 -0.36 1.49 1.40
CA THR A 58 -0.69 2.33 2.56
C THR A 58 -1.27 1.51 3.71
N LEU A 59 -2.17 0.57 3.43
CA LEU A 59 -2.81 -0.26 4.45
C LEU A 59 -1.83 -1.21 5.13
N ARG A 60 -0.86 -1.75 4.38
CA ARG A 60 0.25 -2.52 4.98
C ARG A 60 1.05 -1.68 5.98
N ILE A 61 1.37 -0.44 5.63
CA ILE A 61 2.08 0.49 6.54
C ILE A 61 1.20 0.87 7.74
N LYS A 62 -0.11 1.10 7.54
CA LYS A 62 -1.08 1.39 8.60
C LYS A 62 -1.12 0.30 9.67
N ALA A 63 -1.10 -0.97 9.25
CA ALA A 63 -1.08 -2.10 10.18
C ALA A 63 0.15 -2.03 11.12
N SER A 64 1.33 -1.79 10.55
CA SER A 64 2.57 -1.66 11.33
C SER A 64 2.61 -0.41 12.21
N ILE A 65 2.09 0.72 11.75
CA ILE A 65 1.95 1.93 12.59
C ILE A 65 1.05 1.65 13.79
N THR A 66 -0.07 0.96 13.56
CA THR A 66 -1.02 0.62 14.62
C THR A 66 -0.38 -0.25 15.70
N LYS A 67 0.51 -1.18 15.32
CA LYS A 67 1.23 -2.04 16.26
C LYS A 67 2.42 -1.33 16.93
N SER A 68 3.23 -0.61 16.17
CA SER A 68 4.57 -0.16 16.62
C SER A 68 4.68 1.32 16.96
N ALA A 69 3.74 2.16 16.49
CA ALA A 69 3.75 3.60 16.74
C ALA A 69 2.32 4.17 16.90
N PRO A 70 1.48 3.58 17.79
CA PRO A 70 0.06 3.93 17.88
C PRO A 70 -0.19 5.38 18.33
N ASN A 71 0.81 6.09 18.86
CA ASN A 71 0.66 7.48 19.31
C ASN A 71 1.20 8.51 18.31
N ASN A 72 1.68 8.07 17.13
CA ASN A 72 2.21 8.99 16.12
C ASN A 72 1.08 9.71 15.36
N THR A 73 0.73 10.91 15.82
CA THR A 73 -0.36 11.72 15.25
C THR A 73 -0.09 12.16 13.81
N LYS A 74 1.16 12.50 13.46
CA LYS A 74 1.53 12.89 12.10
C LYS A 74 1.20 11.78 11.10
N LEU A 75 1.59 10.54 11.38
CA LEU A 75 1.31 9.41 10.50
C LEU A 75 -0.19 9.08 10.44
N LYS A 76 -0.91 9.20 11.56
CA LYS A 76 -2.37 9.05 11.59
C LYS A 76 -3.08 10.08 10.71
N ASN A 77 -2.66 11.34 10.75
CA ASN A 77 -3.28 12.40 9.95
C ASN A 77 -3.09 12.13 8.44
N ILE A 78 -1.87 11.77 8.02
CA ILE A 78 -1.61 11.39 6.61
C ILE A 78 -2.50 10.21 6.19
N HIS A 79 -2.68 9.21 7.07
CA HIS A 79 -3.58 8.10 6.80
C HIS A 79 -5.05 8.52 6.68
N GLN A 80 -5.53 9.44 7.50
CA GLN A 80 -6.90 9.94 7.40
C GLN A 80 -7.15 10.65 6.05
N GLU A 81 -6.17 11.40 5.56
CA GLU A 81 -6.23 12.03 4.23
C GLU A 81 -6.23 10.99 3.10
N ILE A 82 -5.43 9.93 3.24
CA ILE A 82 -5.42 8.79 2.32
C ILE A 82 -6.79 8.11 2.28
N GLU A 83 -7.39 7.82 3.44
CA GLU A 83 -8.71 7.17 3.52
C GLU A 83 -9.81 8.05 2.91
N SER A 84 -9.75 9.37 3.11
CA SER A 84 -10.67 10.30 2.48
C SER A 84 -10.52 10.32 0.96
N THR A 85 -9.28 10.35 0.46
CA THR A 85 -8.97 10.28 -0.97
C THR A 85 -9.44 8.95 -1.57
N TRP A 86 -9.19 7.84 -0.88
CA TRP A 86 -9.61 6.51 -1.30
C TRP A 86 -11.13 6.39 -1.45
N LYS A 87 -11.94 7.01 -0.58
CA LYS A 87 -13.41 7.00 -0.74
C LYS A 87 -13.86 7.53 -2.10
N ASN A 88 -13.20 8.57 -2.61
CA ASN A 88 -13.51 9.10 -3.94
C ASN A 88 -13.15 8.09 -5.05
N ILE A 89 -11.99 7.44 -4.92
CA ILE A 89 -11.54 6.40 -5.86
C ILE A 89 -12.47 5.18 -5.80
N ALA A 90 -12.81 4.69 -4.61
CA ALA A 90 -13.71 3.57 -4.42
C ALA A 90 -15.11 3.84 -5.00
N ASN A 91 -15.62 5.07 -4.84
CA ASN A 91 -16.87 5.48 -5.49
C ASN A 91 -16.75 5.47 -7.01
N PHE A 92 -15.62 5.96 -7.55
CA PHE A 92 -15.35 5.88 -8.99
C PHE A 92 -15.27 4.43 -9.48
N LEU A 93 -14.65 3.53 -8.73
CA LEU A 93 -14.53 2.11 -9.07
C LEU A 93 -15.79 1.27 -8.77
N SER A 94 -16.79 1.85 -8.11
CA SER A 94 -18.02 1.15 -7.73
C SER A 94 -18.70 0.51 -8.94
N GLY A 95 -19.03 -0.78 -8.82
CA GLY A 95 -19.61 -1.61 -9.88
C GLY A 95 -18.59 -2.29 -10.80
N SER A 96 -17.31 -1.91 -10.76
CA SER A 96 -16.26 -2.55 -11.56
C SER A 96 -15.66 -3.78 -10.88
N ALA A 97 -15.09 -4.68 -11.68
CA ALA A 97 -14.30 -5.82 -11.17
C ALA A 97 -12.94 -5.41 -10.55
N ILE A 98 -12.55 -4.14 -10.69
CA ILE A 98 -11.28 -3.59 -10.18
C ILE A 98 -11.39 -3.24 -8.69
N LEU A 99 -12.61 -2.93 -8.21
CA LEU A 99 -12.81 -2.59 -6.80
C LEU A 99 -12.49 -3.81 -5.92
N PRO A 100 -11.49 -3.72 -5.02
CA PRO A 100 -11.11 -4.83 -4.17
C PRO A 100 -12.18 -5.17 -3.14
N SER A 101 -12.25 -6.45 -2.74
CA SER A 101 -13.05 -6.87 -1.59
C SER A 101 -12.43 -6.34 -0.29
N TRP A 102 -13.26 -6.13 0.74
CA TRP A 102 -12.78 -5.68 2.06
C TRP A 102 -11.71 -6.61 2.67
N SER A 103 -11.85 -7.92 2.49
CA SER A 103 -10.87 -8.90 3.01
C SER A 103 -9.50 -8.79 2.33
N SER A 104 -9.45 -8.35 1.06
CA SER A 104 -8.19 -8.12 0.33
C SER A 104 -7.44 -6.84 0.76
N LEU A 105 -8.09 -6.03 1.60
CA LEU A 105 -7.59 -4.77 2.16
C LEU A 105 -7.22 -4.89 3.66
N ASP A 106 -7.46 -6.04 4.29
CA ASP A 106 -7.14 -6.24 5.70
C ASP A 106 -5.77 -6.92 5.88
N PHE A 107 -4.83 -6.16 6.45
CA PHE A 107 -3.46 -6.62 6.72
C PHE A 107 -3.16 -6.78 8.23
N THR A 108 -4.15 -6.69 9.10
CA THR A 108 -3.97 -6.71 10.56
C THR A 108 -3.30 -8.01 11.06
N MET A 109 -3.55 -9.13 10.40
CA MET A 109 -2.98 -10.45 10.72
C MET A 109 -1.65 -10.75 10.02
N HIS A 110 -1.11 -9.81 9.24
CA HIS A 110 0.09 -10.02 8.42
C HIS A 110 1.40 -9.70 9.16
N HIS A 111 1.34 -9.35 10.44
CA HIS A 111 2.54 -9.13 11.25
C HIS A 111 3.39 -10.41 11.36
N VAL A 112 4.70 -10.25 11.43
CA VAL A 112 5.61 -11.35 11.80
C VAL A 112 5.29 -11.79 13.23
N SER A 113 5.10 -13.09 13.45
CA SER A 113 4.84 -13.68 14.76
C SER A 113 6.15 -13.98 15.51
N ALA A 114 6.06 -14.20 16.82
CA ALA A 114 7.23 -14.52 17.65
C ALA A 114 7.90 -15.86 17.28
N THR A 115 7.20 -16.73 16.55
CA THR A 115 7.72 -18.05 16.11
C THR A 115 8.32 -17.99 14.70
N GLU A 116 8.14 -16.88 13.98
CA GLU A 116 8.62 -16.69 12.62
C GLU A 116 10.01 -16.03 12.63
N ASP A 117 10.83 -16.30 11.61
CA ASP A 117 12.10 -15.60 11.41
C ASP A 117 11.84 -14.13 11.03
N GLY A 118 12.42 -13.19 11.79
CA GLY A 118 12.32 -11.75 11.51
C GLY A 118 12.82 -11.34 10.12
N SER A 119 13.62 -12.18 9.44
CA SER A 119 14.10 -11.97 8.07
C SER A 119 12.97 -11.94 7.03
N VAL A 120 11.79 -12.49 7.34
CA VAL A 120 10.60 -12.46 6.46
C VAL A 120 9.84 -11.13 6.53
N ALA A 121 10.27 -10.19 7.38
CA ALA A 121 9.67 -8.87 7.43
C ALA A 121 10.03 -8.06 6.17
N CYS A 122 9.03 -7.42 5.58
CA CYS A 122 9.22 -6.46 4.52
C CYS A 122 10.04 -5.25 5.02
N GLY A 123 11.15 -4.93 4.35
CA GLY A 123 12.03 -3.80 4.72
C GLY A 123 11.41 -2.41 4.63
N ILE A 124 10.14 -2.29 4.19
CA ILE A 124 9.37 -1.04 4.14
C ILE A 124 8.18 -1.09 5.11
N CYS A 125 7.28 -2.06 4.94
CA CYS A 125 6.04 -2.08 5.73
C CYS A 125 6.13 -2.94 6.99
N LEU A 126 7.22 -3.68 7.22
CA LEU A 126 7.45 -4.60 8.35
C LEU A 126 6.49 -5.80 8.47
N LEU A 127 5.55 -5.97 7.55
CA LEU A 127 4.68 -7.13 7.53
C LEU A 127 5.40 -8.33 6.90
N ASN A 128 4.95 -9.53 7.26
CA ASN A 128 5.46 -10.79 6.75
C ASN A 128 5.19 -10.88 5.23
N VAL A 129 6.26 -11.10 4.44
CA VAL A 129 6.18 -11.17 2.97
C VAL A 129 5.53 -12.45 2.45
N ASP A 130 5.39 -13.47 3.28
CA ASP A 130 4.82 -14.78 2.95
C ASP A 130 3.34 -14.88 3.29
N LYS A 131 2.77 -13.87 3.96
CA LYS A 131 1.33 -13.81 4.24
C LYS A 131 0.59 -13.14 3.09
N SER A 132 -0.49 -13.79 2.68
CA SER A 132 -1.33 -13.41 1.55
C SER A 132 -2.73 -13.04 1.99
N THR A 133 -3.34 -12.08 1.28
CA THR A 133 -4.75 -11.75 1.51
C THR A 133 -5.68 -12.70 0.73
N PRO A 134 -6.87 -13.03 1.26
CA PRO A 134 -7.84 -13.83 0.53
C PRO A 134 -8.31 -13.14 -0.76
N GLY A 135 -8.41 -13.89 -1.86
CA GLY A 135 -9.01 -13.41 -3.11
C GLY A 135 -8.07 -12.63 -4.04
N THR A 136 -6.79 -12.47 -3.69
CA THR A 136 -5.80 -11.93 -4.62
C THR A 136 -5.13 -13.05 -5.42
N SER A 137 -5.04 -12.89 -6.73
CA SER A 137 -4.26 -13.81 -7.57
C SER A 137 -2.78 -13.75 -7.15
N LYS A 138 -2.09 -14.89 -7.17
CA LYS A 138 -0.65 -14.99 -6.82
C LYS A 138 0.26 -14.05 -7.62
N GLN A 139 -0.23 -13.48 -8.73
CA GLN A 139 0.51 -12.55 -9.57
C GLN A 139 0.69 -11.16 -8.92
N GLY A 140 -0.17 -10.76 -7.97
CA GLY A 140 -0.09 -9.44 -7.30
C GLY A 140 0.66 -9.41 -5.97
N GLU A 141 0.97 -10.57 -5.39
CA GLU A 141 1.62 -10.72 -4.07
C GLU A 141 3.01 -11.35 -4.19
N GLY A 142 3.79 -10.88 -5.16
CA GLY A 142 5.19 -11.28 -5.28
C GLY A 142 6.03 -10.74 -4.11
N LYS A 143 7.10 -11.44 -3.76
CA LYS A 143 8.17 -10.94 -2.90
C LYS A 143 9.49 -10.87 -3.67
N LEU A 144 10.38 -9.97 -3.24
CA LEU A 144 11.74 -9.89 -3.76
C LEU A 144 12.74 -9.72 -2.63
N MET A 145 13.97 -10.16 -2.90
CA MET A 145 15.10 -10.02 -1.99
C MET A 145 16.11 -9.03 -2.57
N TYR A 146 16.51 -8.05 -1.78
CA TYR A 146 17.53 -7.06 -2.15
C TYR A 146 18.36 -6.68 -0.92
N GLY A 147 19.68 -6.65 -1.05
CA GLY A 147 20.57 -6.26 0.06
C GLY A 147 20.40 -7.10 1.33
N GLY A 148 20.06 -8.39 1.20
CA GLY A 148 19.81 -9.28 2.34
C GLY A 148 18.49 -9.02 3.08
N ARG A 149 17.57 -8.24 2.49
CA ARG A 149 16.24 -7.95 3.03
C ARG A 149 15.14 -8.43 2.09
N GLN A 150 14.01 -8.82 2.68
CA GLN A 150 12.80 -9.17 1.94
C GLN A 150 11.90 -7.95 1.77
N TYR A 151 11.13 -7.94 0.68
CA TYR A 151 10.15 -6.90 0.38
C TYR A 151 8.92 -7.51 -0.28
N HIS A 152 7.74 -6.99 0.04
CA HIS A 152 6.62 -7.10 -0.89
C HIS A 152 7.00 -6.36 -2.17
N SER A 153 6.83 -7.01 -3.31
CA SER A 153 7.26 -6.45 -4.61
C SER A 153 6.59 -5.10 -4.87
N SER A 154 5.33 -4.93 -4.50
CA SER A 154 4.62 -3.66 -4.64
C SER A 154 5.11 -2.57 -3.70
N CYS A 155 5.50 -2.90 -2.46
CA CYS A 155 6.13 -1.94 -1.56
C CYS A 155 7.46 -1.44 -2.14
N ALA A 156 8.32 -2.35 -2.59
CA ALA A 156 9.61 -1.99 -3.20
C ALA A 156 9.43 -1.22 -4.51
N ASN A 157 8.55 -1.70 -5.39
CA ASN A 157 8.25 -1.05 -6.67
C ASN A 157 7.75 0.39 -6.46
N PHE A 158 6.82 0.59 -5.53
CA PHE A 158 6.32 1.93 -5.24
C PHE A 158 7.43 2.83 -4.70
N TRP A 159 8.21 2.33 -3.74
CA TRP A 159 9.31 3.09 -3.14
C TRP A 159 10.32 3.55 -4.18
N CYS A 160 10.84 2.64 -5.00
CA CYS A 160 11.86 2.95 -6.01
C CYS A 160 11.37 3.97 -7.05
N ASN A 161 10.10 3.89 -7.45
CA ASN A 161 9.57 4.76 -8.50
C ASN A 161 9.07 6.11 -7.99
N ARG A 162 8.70 6.22 -6.70
CA ARG A 162 7.97 7.39 -6.18
C ARG A 162 8.58 8.05 -4.94
N VAL A 163 9.46 7.36 -4.20
CA VAL A 163 9.97 7.83 -2.90
C VAL A 163 11.48 8.07 -2.92
N ASP A 164 12.25 7.05 -3.30
CA ASP A 164 13.72 7.10 -3.35
C ASP A 164 14.25 5.92 -4.17
N SER A 165 15.33 6.13 -4.92
CA SER A 165 16.03 5.05 -5.63
C SER A 165 16.64 3.99 -4.70
N VAL A 166 16.88 4.33 -3.43
CA VAL A 166 17.46 3.42 -2.42
C VAL A 166 16.36 2.86 -1.51
N LEU A 167 16.19 1.54 -1.55
CA LEU A 167 15.25 0.84 -0.67
C LEU A 167 15.66 0.98 0.81
N PRO A 168 14.71 1.26 1.72
CA PRO A 168 15.00 1.26 3.13
C PRO A 168 15.10 -0.19 3.60
N SER A 169 15.86 -0.41 4.67
CA SER A 169 16.06 -1.71 5.28
C SER A 169 15.55 -1.69 6.72
N LEU A 170 14.28 -1.32 6.90
CA LEU A 170 13.66 -1.22 8.22
C LEU A 170 13.63 -2.60 8.89
N LEU A 171 13.93 -2.60 10.18
CA LEU A 171 13.88 -3.78 11.03
C LEU A 171 12.59 -3.81 11.85
N PRO A 172 12.02 -4.99 12.13
CA PRO A 172 11.02 -5.12 13.17
C PRO A 172 11.56 -4.56 14.49
N MET A 173 10.71 -3.87 15.24
CA MET A 173 11.13 -3.19 16.48
C MET A 173 11.63 -4.18 17.55
N ASP A 174 11.19 -5.45 17.48
CA ASP A 174 11.59 -6.52 18.39
C ASP A 174 12.93 -7.19 17.99
N SER A 175 13.52 -6.82 16.84
CA SER A 175 14.77 -7.42 16.32
C SER A 175 16.05 -6.68 16.78
N LEU A 176 15.93 -5.75 17.73
CA LEU A 176 17.05 -4.95 18.28
C LEU A 176 17.42 -5.34 19.72
N ILE A 177 17.01 -6.54 20.16
CA ILE A 177 17.32 -7.09 21.49
C ILE A 177 18.30 -8.24 21.34
#